data_AF-A0A7V2S606-F1
#
_entry.id   AF-A0A7V2S606-F1
#
_cell.length_a   1.000
_cell.length_b   1.000
_cell.length_c   1.000
_cell.angle_alpha   90.00
_cell.angle_beta   90.00
_cell.angle_gamma   90.00
#
_symmetry.space_group_name_H-M   'P 1'
#
loop_
_entity.id
_entity.type
_entity.pdbx_description
1 polymer ?
#
loop_
_entity_poly.entity_id
_entity_poly.type
_entity_poly.pdbx_seq_one_letter_code
_entity_poly.pdbx_strand_id
1 'polypeptide(L)'
;MVMKRLKIGNLEAKIPVIQGGMGVAISLSGLAAAVANEGGIGIISSAAIGMLLPDFAKDFRNANKQALRNEIRKARTKTTGIIGVNVMMALTDYEDHLTVAVEEGADLI
;
A
#
# COMPACT_ATOMS: atom_id res chain seq x y z
N MET A 1 10.93 16.26 23.98
CA MET A 1 11.25 14.81 23.95
C MET A 1 11.67 14.46 22.54
N VAL A 2 12.85 13.87 22.33
CA VAL A 2 13.28 13.43 20.99
C VAL A 2 12.69 12.04 20.74
N MET A 3 11.80 11.90 19.76
CA MET A 3 11.29 10.59 19.35
C MET A 3 12.38 9.83 18.59
N LYS A 4 12.61 8.56 18.96
CA LYS A 4 13.51 7.69 18.21
C LYS A 4 12.88 7.40 16.84
N ARG A 5 13.69 7.48 15.78
CA ARG A 5 13.28 7.12 14.42
C ARG A 5 13.02 5.62 14.34
N LEU A 6 12.08 5.22 13.49
CA LEU A 6 11.79 3.82 13.22
C LEU A 6 12.68 3.35 12.07
N LYS A 7 13.49 2.31 12.32
CA LYS A 7 14.37 1.71 11.31
C LYS A 7 13.93 0.28 11.02
N ILE A 8 13.72 -0.04 9.75
CA ILE A 8 13.38 -1.37 9.25
C ILE A 8 14.34 -1.71 8.11
N GLY A 9 15.34 -2.55 8.37
CA GLY A 9 16.42 -2.81 7.43
C GLY A 9 17.13 -1.51 7.02
N ASN A 10 17.04 -1.18 5.73
CA ASN A 10 17.63 0.04 5.15
C ASN A 10 16.69 1.25 5.13
N LEU A 11 15.43 1.08 5.58
CA LEU A 11 14.43 2.14 5.62
C LEU A 11 14.45 2.84 6.97
N GLU A 12 14.24 4.16 6.97
CA GLU A 12 14.20 4.98 8.18
C GLU A 12 13.07 6.00 8.09
N ALA A 13 12.05 5.84 8.95
CA ALA A 13 10.95 6.79 9.09
C ALA A 13 11.27 7.81 10.19
N LYS A 14 11.05 9.10 9.89
CA LYS A 14 11.33 10.22 10.80
C LYS A 14 10.41 10.17 12.02
N ILE A 15 9.14 9.83 11.79
CA ILE A 15 8.13 9.62 12.83
C ILE A 15 7.92 8.10 12.95
N PRO A 16 8.02 7.52 14.15
CA PRO A 16 7.88 6.07 14.35
C PRO A 16 6.41 5.64 14.33
N VAL A 17 5.69 5.98 13.26
CA VAL A 17 4.27 5.70 13.04
C VAL A 17 4.10 5.05 11.67
N ILE A 18 3.39 3.92 11.68
CA ILE A 18 2.91 3.26 10.47
C ILE A 18 1.40 3.40 10.48
N GLN A 19 0.83 3.98 9.43
CA GLN A 19 -0.62 3.95 9.24
C GLN A 19 -1.00 2.56 8.75
N GLY A 20 -1.76 1.79 9.55
CA GLY A 20 -2.13 0.42 9.20
C GLY A 20 -3.04 0.33 7.97
N GLY A 21 -2.92 -0.74 7.19
CA GLY A 21 -3.74 -0.95 5.99
C GLY A 21 -5.23 -1.05 6.30
N MET A 22 -6.05 -0.38 5.49
CA MET A 22 -7.52 -0.38 5.58
C MET A 22 -8.10 -0.80 4.21
N GLY A 23 -8.61 -2.03 4.13
CA GLY A 23 -9.16 -2.61 2.90
C GLY A 23 -10.42 -1.92 2.40
N VAL A 24 -11.02 -2.47 1.34
CA VAL A 24 -12.29 -1.94 0.79
C VAL A 24 -12.10 -0.50 0.29
N ALA A 25 -10.97 -0.27 -0.39
CA ALA A 25 -10.56 1.00 -1.00
C ALA A 25 -10.46 2.21 -0.06
N ILE A 26 -10.18 2.01 1.23
CA ILE A 26 -10.00 3.10 2.20
C ILE A 26 -8.56 3.65 2.17
N SER A 27 -7.56 2.80 2.41
CA SER A 27 -6.15 3.23 2.37
C SER A 27 -5.59 3.08 0.95
N LEU A 28 -5.78 4.13 0.15
CA LEU A 28 -5.27 4.26 -1.23
C LEU A 28 -4.06 5.19 -1.30
N SER A 29 -3.59 5.49 -2.51
CA SER A 29 -2.42 6.36 -2.77
C SER A 29 -2.50 7.73 -2.10
N GLY A 30 -3.70 8.30 -1.95
CA GLY A 30 -3.88 9.60 -1.30
C GLY A 30 -3.47 9.59 0.16
N LEU A 31 -4.03 8.66 0.94
CA LEU A 31 -3.74 8.53 2.36
C LEU A 31 -2.30 8.05 2.61
N ALA A 32 -1.87 7.02 1.89
CA ALA A 32 -0.53 6.47 2.06
C ALA A 32 0.55 7.53 1.76
N ALA A 33 0.42 8.28 0.66
CA ALA A 33 1.36 9.34 0.33
C ALA A 33 1.33 10.50 1.34
N ALA A 34 0.14 10.87 1.84
CA ALA A 34 0.03 11.91 2.87
C ALA A 34 0.80 11.53 4.15
N VAL A 35 0.61 10.32 4.65
CA VAL A 35 1.34 9.83 5.84
C VAL A 35 2.85 9.77 5.60
N ALA A 36 3.27 9.29 4.43
CA ALA A 36 4.69 9.23 4.06
C ALA A 36 5.33 10.63 3.96
N ASN A 37 4.59 11.62 3.44
CA ASN A 37 5.06 13.02 3.36
C ASN A 37 5.23 13.67 4.75
N GLU A 38 4.41 13.29 5.73
CA GLU A 38 4.57 13.71 7.13
C GLU A 38 5.71 12.96 7.84
N GLY A 39 6.40 12.05 7.16
CA GLY A 39 7.58 11.34 7.69
C GLY A 39 7.26 10.06 8.46
N GLY A 40 6.00 9.61 8.44
CA GLY A 40 5.62 8.25 8.82
C GLY A 40 5.77 7.26 7.66
N ILE A 41 5.18 6.08 7.82
CA ILE A 41 5.08 5.06 6.76
C ILE A 41 3.62 4.93 6.34
N GLY A 42 3.35 5.19 5.06
CA GLY A 42 2.02 5.02 4.47
C GLY A 42 1.81 3.60 3.95
N ILE A 43 0.64 3.02 4.19
CA ILE A 43 0.33 1.65 3.75
C ILE A 43 -0.89 1.66 2.85
N ILE A 44 -0.74 1.08 1.66
CA ILE A 44 -1.86 0.77 0.75
C ILE A 44 -2.41 -0.60 1.12
N SER A 45 -3.72 -0.75 1.25
CA SER A 45 -4.32 -2.07 1.50
C SER A 45 -4.74 -2.70 0.19
N SER A 46 -4.30 -3.93 -0.03
CA SER A 46 -4.63 -4.69 -1.24
C SER A 46 -6.01 -5.35 -1.20
N ALA A 47 -6.54 -5.63 0.00
CA ALA A 47 -7.83 -6.31 0.19
C ALA A 47 -9.00 -5.55 -0.46
N ALA A 48 -9.64 -6.18 -1.46
CA ALA A 48 -10.73 -5.62 -2.26
C ALA A 48 -10.44 -4.24 -2.85
N ILE A 49 -9.17 -3.93 -3.15
CA ILE A 49 -8.77 -2.62 -3.67
C ILE A 49 -9.40 -2.31 -5.03
N GLY A 50 -9.70 -3.34 -5.82
CA GLY A 50 -10.38 -3.22 -7.12
C GLY A 50 -11.88 -2.96 -7.04
N MET A 51 -12.50 -2.89 -5.85
CA MET A 51 -13.96 -2.87 -5.69
C MET A 51 -14.67 -1.69 -6.37
N LEU A 52 -13.96 -0.58 -6.62
CA LEU A 52 -14.50 0.61 -7.28
C LEU A 52 -14.43 0.51 -8.81
N LEU A 53 -13.81 -0.55 -9.35
CA LEU A 53 -13.74 -0.78 -10.78
C LEU A 53 -15.03 -1.45 -11.29
N PRO A 54 -15.57 -1.03 -12.45
CA PRO A 54 -16.83 -1.55 -12.99
C PRO A 54 -16.89 -3.08 -13.13
N ASP A 55 -15.78 -3.73 -13.47
CA ASP A 55 -15.72 -5.18 -13.72
C ASP A 55 -15.27 -6.01 -12.51
N PHE A 56 -15.19 -5.40 -11.32
CA PHE A 56 -14.75 -6.11 -10.09
C PHE A 56 -15.56 -7.38 -9.80
N ALA A 57 -16.88 -7.32 -9.94
CA ALA A 57 -17.74 -8.47 -9.67
C ALA A 57 -17.58 -9.61 -10.69
N LYS A 58 -17.07 -9.32 -11.90
CA LYS A 58 -16.85 -10.32 -12.96
C LYS A 58 -15.47 -10.98 -12.85
N ASP A 59 -14.46 -10.18 -12.54
CA ASP A 59 -13.07 -10.63 -12.43
C ASP A 59 -12.35 -9.83 -11.35
N PHE A 60 -12.64 -10.17 -10.09
CA PHE A 60 -12.09 -9.46 -8.94
C PHE A 60 -10.55 -9.58 -8.88
N ARG A 61 -9.99 -10.71 -9.32
CA ARG A 61 -8.53 -10.94 -9.34
C ARG A 61 -7.83 -9.93 -10.23
N ASN A 62 -8.29 -9.80 -11.47
CA ASN A 62 -7.70 -8.85 -12.40
C ASN A 62 -7.97 -7.39 -12.00
N ALA A 63 -9.19 -7.09 -11.53
CA ALA A 63 -9.53 -5.77 -11.01
C ALA A 63 -8.63 -5.37 -9.83
N ASN A 64 -8.40 -6.28 -8.89
CA ASN A 64 -7.49 -6.08 -7.75
C ASN A 64 -6.05 -5.84 -8.19
N LYS A 65 -5.52 -6.66 -9.11
CA LYS A 65 -4.16 -6.48 -9.64
C LYS A 65 -3.99 -5.11 -10.30
N GLN A 66 -4.91 -4.73 -11.18
CA GLN A 66 -4.87 -3.45 -11.87
C GLN A 66 -4.97 -2.27 -10.91
N ALA A 67 -5.92 -2.31 -9.97
CA ALA A 67 -6.08 -1.26 -8.97
C ALA A 67 -4.86 -1.14 -8.06
N LEU A 68 -4.31 -2.25 -7.56
CA LEU A 68 -3.11 -2.24 -6.71
C LEU A 68 -1.91 -1.63 -7.43
N ARG A 69 -1.64 -2.07 -8.66
CA ARG A 69 -0.57 -1.52 -9.49
C ARG A 69 -0.73 -0.01 -9.69
N ASN A 70 -1.93 0.43 -10.04
CA ASN A 70 -2.21 1.85 -10.27
C ASN A 70 -2.05 2.69 -8.99
N GLU A 71 -2.51 2.19 -7.85
CA GLU A 71 -2.41 2.92 -6.58
C GLU A 71 -0.98 2.99 -6.06
N ILE A 72 -0.15 1.94 -6.22
CA ILE A 72 1.28 2.00 -5.89
C ILE A 72 1.97 3.06 -6.75
N ARG A 73 1.80 3.01 -8.07
CA ARG A 73 2.38 4.00 -9.00
C ARG A 73 1.93 5.41 -8.68
N LYS A 74 0.65 5.61 -8.42
CA LYS A 74 0.07 6.91 -8.07
C LYS A 74 0.54 7.42 -6.70
N ALA A 75 0.83 6.54 -5.74
CA ALA A 75 1.45 6.95 -4.48
C ALA A 75 2.89 7.43 -4.73
N ARG A 76 3.65 6.71 -5.55
CA ARG A 76 5.03 7.10 -5.92
C ARG A 76 5.12 8.43 -6.66
N THR A 77 4.09 8.85 -7.41
CA THR A 77 4.08 10.20 -8.00
C THR A 77 3.82 11.32 -6.98
N LYS A 78 3.34 10.98 -5.78
CA LYS A 78 2.92 11.95 -4.74
C LYS A 78 3.89 12.06 -3.56
N THR A 79 4.81 11.10 -3.42
CA THR A 79 5.75 11.08 -2.31
C THR A 79 7.06 10.39 -2.70
N THR A 80 8.16 10.85 -2.11
CA THR A 80 9.45 10.15 -2.08
C THR A 80 9.67 9.41 -0.74
N GLY A 81 8.67 9.42 0.14
CA GLY A 81 8.68 8.71 1.41
C GLY A 81 8.38 7.21 1.27
N ILE A 82 8.32 6.53 2.42
CA ILE A 82 8.18 5.08 2.50
C ILE A 82 6.72 4.67 2.28
N ILE A 83 6.48 3.82 1.29
CA ILE A 83 5.18 3.23 0.97
C ILE A 83 5.26 1.71 1.09
N GLY A 84 4.40 1.14 1.92
CA GLY A 84 4.20 -0.30 2.01
C GLY A 84 2.84 -0.74 1.47
N VAL A 85 2.66 -2.06 1.37
CA VAL A 85 1.39 -2.68 0.95
C VAL A 85 0.98 -3.72 1.99
N ASN A 86 -0.21 -3.58 2.56
CA ASN A 86 -0.78 -4.64 3.38
C ASN A 86 -1.42 -5.72 2.49
N VAL A 87 -0.93 -6.95 2.61
CA VAL A 87 -1.47 -8.12 1.92
C VAL A 87 -1.96 -9.14 2.94
N MET A 88 -3.28 -9.32 3.01
CA MET A 88 -3.89 -10.30 3.90
C MET A 88 -3.69 -11.72 3.37
N MET A 89 -3.03 -12.58 4.13
CA MET A 89 -2.80 -13.99 3.78
C MET A 89 -4.10 -14.80 3.57
N ALA A 90 -5.21 -14.36 4.17
CA ALA A 90 -6.51 -15.02 4.05
C ALA A 90 -7.23 -14.78 2.71
N LEU A 91 -6.70 -13.91 1.83
CA LEU A 91 -7.32 -13.64 0.53
C LEU A 91 -7.11 -14.81 -0.43
N THR A 92 -8.14 -15.14 -1.20
CA THR A 92 -8.09 -16.22 -2.21
C THR A 92 -7.16 -15.89 -3.38
N ASP A 93 -6.85 -14.62 -3.58
CA ASP A 93 -5.91 -14.06 -4.55
C ASP A 93 -4.65 -13.46 -3.91
N TYR A 94 -4.26 -13.95 -2.72
CA TYR A 94 -3.06 -13.52 -2.00
C TYR A 94 -1.80 -13.42 -2.88
N GLU A 95 -1.51 -14.47 -3.66
CA GLU A 95 -0.31 -14.53 -4.51
C GLU A 95 -0.33 -13.46 -5.60
N ASP A 96 -1.51 -13.15 -6.16
CA ASP A 96 -1.67 -12.10 -7.17
C ASP A 96 -1.30 -10.74 -6.56
N HIS A 97 -1.77 -10.45 -5.34
CA HIS A 97 -1.47 -9.21 -4.63
C HIS A 97 0.00 -9.09 -4.24
N LEU A 98 0.58 -10.15 -3.69
CA LEU A 98 1.99 -10.20 -3.30
C LEU A 98 2.89 -9.97 -4.52
N THR A 99 2.60 -10.65 -5.63
CA THR A 99 3.36 -10.53 -6.87
C THR A 99 3.35 -9.09 -7.38
N VAL A 100 2.19 -8.45 -7.45
CA VAL A 100 2.09 -7.04 -7.89
C VAL A 100 2.85 -6.10 -6.96
N ALA A 101 2.76 -6.29 -5.64
CA ALA A 101 3.48 -5.45 -4.68
C ALA A 101 5.01 -5.54 -4.84
N VAL A 102 5.53 -6.74 -5.12
CA VAL A 102 6.96 -6.97 -5.40
C VAL A 102 7.36 -6.37 -6.76
N GLU A 103 6.60 -6.63 -7.82
CA GLU A 103 6.86 -6.11 -9.17
C GLU A 103 6.93 -4.58 -9.21
N GLU A 104 6.07 -3.90 -8.45
CA GLU A 104 6.00 -2.45 -8.40
C GLU A 104 6.96 -1.82 -7.39
N GLY A 105 7.76 -2.62 -6.67
CA GLY A 105 8.76 -2.12 -5.73
C GLY A 105 8.17 -1.39 -4.53
N ALA A 106 7.14 -1.97 -3.90
CA ALA A 106 6.74 -1.53 -2.56
C ALA A 106 7.93 -1.64 -1.59
N ASP A 107 8.11 -0.66 -0.71
CA ASP A 107 9.26 -0.66 0.22
C ASP A 107 9.11 -1.75 1.30
N LEU A 108 7.86 -2.09 1.63
CA LEU A 108 7.44 -2.97 2.70
C LEU A 108 6.16 -3.73 2.28
N ILE A 109 6.02 -4.97 2.72
CA ILE A 109 4.82 -5.81 2.54
C ILE A 109 4.44 -6.41 3.90
#